data_AF-A0A2K3QB36-F1
#
_entry.id   AF-A0A2K3QB36-F1
#
_cell.length_a   1.000
_cell.length_b   1.000
_cell.length_c   1.000
_cell.angle_alpha   90.00
_cell.angle_beta   90.00
_cell.angle_gamma   90.00
#
_symmetry.space_group_name_H-M   'P 1'
#
loop_
_entity.id
_entity.type
_entity.pdbx_description
1 polymer ?
#
loop_
_entity_poly.entity_id
_entity_poly.type
_entity_poly.pdbx_seq_one_letter_code
_entity_poly.pdbx_strand_id
1 'polypeptide(L)'
;MPTRNCPSPSPAPRLTCDAACEEIIAVLEECHARGFMHKVAGGCNGVKDKVNRCLREERTKMQAENRATAKAKRDRIKEDQKALGL
;
A
#
# COMPACT_ATOMS: atom_id res chain seq x y z
N MET A 1 -3.65 24.74 -4.62
CA MET A 1 -3.64 23.26 -4.65
C MET A 1 -2.21 22.74 -4.86
N PRO A 2 -1.35 22.62 -3.84
CA PRO A 2 -0.04 21.97 -4.01
C PRO A 2 -0.01 20.64 -3.22
N THR A 3 0.43 19.48 -3.68
CA THR A 3 0.96 18.97 -4.94
C THR A 3 0.62 17.48 -4.94
N ARG A 4 -0.29 17.02 -5.81
CA ARG A 4 -0.54 15.59 -6.04
C ARG A 4 0.71 15.00 -6.66
N ASN A 5 1.44 14.16 -5.94
CA ASN A 5 2.49 13.35 -6.54
C ASN A 5 2.48 11.95 -5.93
N CYS A 6 1.42 11.20 -6.22
CA CYS A 6 1.52 9.75 -6.24
C CYS A 6 2.31 9.40 -7.52
N PRO A 7 3.58 8.95 -7.42
CA PRO A 7 4.31 8.54 -8.60
C PRO A 7 3.61 7.31 -9.21
N SER A 8 3.59 7.29 -10.54
CA SER A 8 3.03 6.32 -11.49
C SER A 8 3.02 4.83 -11.08
N PRO A 9 2.19 3.98 -11.73
CA PRO A 9 2.11 2.56 -11.43
C PRO A 9 3.41 1.85 -11.83
N SER A 10 4.33 1.68 -10.88
CA SER A 10 5.48 0.79 -11.03
C SER A 10 5.07 -0.66 -10.73
N PRO A 11 5.53 -1.65 -11.51
CA PRO A 11 5.19 -3.06 -11.32
C PRO A 11 5.86 -3.72 -10.11
N ALA A 12 6.46 -2.95 -9.18
CA ALA A 12 7.20 -3.45 -8.02
C ALA A 12 6.58 -2.94 -6.69
N PRO A 13 6.56 -3.76 -5.61
CA PRO A 13 5.72 -3.55 -4.44
C PRO A 13 6.35 -2.58 -3.43
N ARG A 14 6.72 -1.37 -3.85
CA ARG A 14 6.99 -0.29 -2.90
C ARG A 14 5.70 0.49 -2.66
N LEU A 15 5.42 0.71 -1.37
CA LEU A 15 4.29 1.43 -0.82
C LEU A 15 4.19 2.85 -1.38
N THR A 16 3.57 2.99 -2.55
CA THR A 16 3.02 4.27 -2.99
C THR A 16 1.60 4.38 -2.42
N CYS A 17 1.12 5.60 -2.23
CA CYS A 17 -0.25 5.91 -1.85
C CYS A 17 -1.23 5.06 -2.67
N ASP A 18 -2.00 4.21 -1.99
CA ASP A 18 -3.05 3.45 -2.65
C ASP A 18 -4.22 4.40 -2.95
N ALA A 19 -4.67 4.43 -4.20
CA ALA A 19 -5.77 5.30 -4.63
C ALA A 19 -7.05 5.02 -3.84
N ALA A 20 -7.26 3.79 -3.34
CA ALA A 20 -8.41 3.45 -2.50
C ALA A 20 -8.37 4.15 -1.13
N CYS A 21 -7.20 4.65 -0.70
CA CYS A 21 -7.05 5.38 0.56
C CYS A 21 -6.96 6.90 0.37
N GLU A 22 -7.10 7.44 -0.85
CA GLU A 22 -6.90 8.86 -1.18
C GLU A 22 -7.79 9.77 -0.31
N GLU A 23 -9.07 9.42 -0.15
CA GLU A 23 -10.02 10.23 0.63
C GLU A 23 -9.61 10.37 2.10
N ILE A 24 -9.15 9.29 2.72
CA ILE A 24 -8.75 9.29 4.13
C ILE A 24 -7.43 10.04 4.31
N ILE A 25 -6.54 9.96 3.31
CA ILE A 25 -5.29 10.71 3.29
C ILE A 25 -5.59 12.21 3.16
N ALA A 26 -6.54 12.62 2.30
CA ALA A 26 -6.95 14.02 2.18
C ALA A 26 -7.44 14.60 3.52
N VAL A 27 -8.24 13.83 4.28
CA VAL A 27 -8.69 14.25 5.62
C VAL A 27 -7.51 14.40 6.59
N LEU A 28 -6.48 13.54 6.48
CA LEU A 28 -5.27 13.67 7.30
C LEU A 28 -4.47 14.92 6.93
N GLU A 29 -4.38 15.24 5.64
CA GLU A 29 -3.73 16.44 5.14
C GLU A 29 -4.45 17.71 5.60
N GLU A 30 -5.78 17.73 5.56
CA GLU A 30 -6.59 18.80 6.13
C GLU A 30 -6.35 18.98 7.63
N CYS A 31 -6.21 17.88 8.37
CA CYS A 31 -5.86 17.93 9.78
C CYS A 31 -4.46 18.53 9.99
N HIS A 32 -3.47 18.15 9.18
CA HIS A 32 -2.13 18.72 9.23
C HIS A 32 -2.09 20.19 8.80
N ALA A 33 -2.97 20.62 7.90
CA ALA A 33 -3.08 22.01 7.43
C ALA A 33 -3.52 22.98 8.54
N ARG A 34 -4.09 22.48 9.66
CA ARG A 34 -4.45 23.28 10.84
C ARG A 34 -3.24 23.84 11.59
N GLY A 35 -2.05 23.29 11.35
CA GLY A 35 -0.80 23.81 11.89
C GLY A 35 0.15 22.71 12.35
N PHE A 36 1.44 23.03 12.30
CA PHE A 36 2.51 22.10 12.63
C PHE A 36 2.40 21.54 14.07
N MET A 37 2.02 22.39 15.04
CA MET A 37 1.80 21.95 16.43
C MET A 37 0.70 20.90 16.56
N HIS A 38 -0.37 21.01 15.76
CA HIS A 38 -1.47 20.04 15.77
C HIS A 38 -1.05 18.67 15.22
N LYS A 39 -0.15 18.67 14.22
CA LYS A 39 0.47 17.48 13.64
C LYS A 39 1.39 16.77 14.64
N VAL A 40 2.26 17.50 15.34
CA VAL A 40 3.26 16.88 16.23
C VAL A 40 2.73 16.55 17.63
N ALA A 41 1.74 17.30 18.13
CA ALA A 41 1.12 17.05 19.44
C ALA A 41 0.12 15.88 19.45
N GLY A 42 -0.10 15.21 18.30
CA GLY A 42 -0.98 14.06 18.19
C GLY A 42 -2.47 14.40 17.98
N GLY A 43 -2.80 15.66 17.67
CA GLY A 43 -4.18 16.10 17.41
C GLY A 43 -4.86 15.41 16.22
N CYS A 44 -4.06 14.81 15.32
CA CYS A 44 -4.53 14.10 14.13
C CYS A 44 -4.49 12.56 14.24
N ASN A 45 -4.18 11.99 15.42
CA ASN A 45 -3.96 10.55 15.56
C ASN A 45 -5.16 9.68 15.17
N GLY A 46 -6.39 10.11 15.49
CA GLY A 46 -7.58 9.35 15.09
C GLY A 46 -7.77 9.25 13.57
N VAL A 47 -7.39 10.28 12.81
CA VAL A 47 -7.41 10.24 11.34
C VAL A 47 -6.24 9.41 10.80
N LYS A 48 -5.06 9.56 11.41
CA LYS A 48 -3.87 8.76 11.09
C LYS A 48 -4.14 7.26 11.26
N ASP A 49 -4.90 6.86 12.28
CA ASP A 49 -5.25 5.45 12.50
C ASP A 49 -6.15 4.89 11.40
N LYS A 50 -7.06 5.71 10.86
CA LYS A 50 -7.88 5.34 9.69
C LYS A 50 -7.02 5.13 8.45
N VAL A 51 -6.06 6.04 8.19
CA VAL A 51 -5.10 5.88 7.10
C VAL A 51 -4.29 4.60 7.27
N ASN A 52 -3.76 4.36 8.47
CA ASN A 52 -2.98 3.16 8.77
C ASN A 52 -3.79 1.88 8.57
N ARG A 53 -5.08 1.88 8.92
CA ARG A 53 -5.96 0.74 8.70
C ARG A 53 -6.16 0.48 7.21
N CYS A 54 -6.52 1.51 6.45
CA CYS A 54 -6.73 1.40 5.01
C CYS A 54 -5.48 0.84 4.30
N LEU A 55 -4.31 1.42 4.56
CA LEU A 55 -3.06 0.97 3.95
C LEU A 55 -2.64 -0.45 4.38
N ARG A 56 -3.03 -0.89 5.58
CA ARG A 56 -2.79 -2.28 6.02
C ARG A 56 -3.68 -3.27 5.29
N GLU A 57 -4.93 -2.91 5.05
CA GLU A 57 -5.88 -3.75 4.30
C GLU A 57 -5.40 -3.91 2.84
N GLU A 58 -5.04 -2.82 2.17
CA GLU A 58 -4.51 -2.87 0.80
C GLU A 58 -3.18 -3.64 0.72
N ARG A 59 -2.26 -3.39 1.66
CA ARG A 59 -1.04 -4.18 1.76
C ARG A 59 -1.33 -5.67 1.89
N THR A 60 -2.33 -6.06 2.68
CA THR A 60 -2.68 -7.47 2.89
C THR A 60 -3.21 -8.11 1.60
N LYS A 61 -4.07 -7.41 0.86
CA LYS A 61 -4.60 -7.86 -0.44
C LYS A 61 -3.47 -8.08 -1.44
N MET A 62 -2.62 -7.09 -1.63
CA MET A 62 -1.47 -7.17 -2.54
C MET A 62 -0.50 -8.28 -2.15
N GLN A 63 -0.24 -8.46 -0.85
CA GLN A 63 0.60 -9.56 -0.39
C GLN A 63 -0.03 -10.93 -0.66
N ALA A 64 -1.36 -11.07 -0.60
CA ALA A 64 -2.04 -12.32 -0.95
C ALA A 64 -1.87 -12.65 -2.44
N GLU A 65 -2.04 -11.67 -3.32
CA GLU A 65 -1.84 -11.84 -4.76
C GLU A 65 -0.39 -12.16 -5.12
N ASN A 66 0.56 -11.49 -4.48
CA ASN A 66 1.99 -11.77 -4.65
C ASN A 66 2.34 -13.20 -4.19
N ARG A 67 1.78 -13.65 -3.06
CA ARG A 67 1.95 -15.03 -2.59
C ARG A 67 1.36 -16.04 -3.56
N ALA A 68 0.15 -15.79 -4.09
CA ALA A 68 -0.50 -16.65 -5.06
C ALA A 68 0.31 -16.75 -6.36
N THR A 69 0.77 -15.61 -6.89
CA THR A 69 1.60 -15.53 -8.09
C THR A 69 2.94 -16.23 -7.89
N ALA A 70 3.60 -16.04 -6.75
CA ALA A 70 4.85 -16.72 -6.42
C ALA A 70 4.67 -18.24 -6.32
N LYS A 71 3.55 -18.70 -5.73
CA LYS A 71 3.22 -20.12 -5.66
C LYS A 71 2.99 -20.70 -7.07
N ALA A 72 2.16 -20.05 -7.89
CA ALA A 72 1.91 -20.49 -9.25
C ALA A 72 3.19 -20.58 -10.09
N LYS A 73 4.12 -19.61 -9.94
CA LYS A 73 5.44 -19.67 -10.60
C LYS A 73 6.28 -20.85 -10.12
N ARG A 74 6.30 -21.12 -8.81
CA ARG A 74 7.02 -22.27 -8.23
C ARG A 74 6.45 -23.59 -8.70
N ASP A 75 5.13 -23.71 -8.77
CA ASP A 75 4.47 -24.94 -9.20
C ASP A 75 4.78 -25.21 -10.69
N ARG A 76 4.74 -24.18 -11.56
CA ARG A 76 5.19 -24.31 -12.96
C ARG A 76 6.64 -24.79 -13.07
N ILE A 77 7.56 -24.15 -12.34
CA ILE A 77 8.98 -24.53 -12.37
C ILE A 77 9.17 -25.98 -11.91
N LYS A 78 8.41 -26.45 -10.91
CA LYS A 78 8.48 -27.85 -10.46
C LYS A 78 7.97 -28.83 -11.51
N GLU A 79 6.85 -28.51 -12.16
CA GLU A 79 6.34 -29.34 -13.27
C GLU A 79 7.32 -29.38 -14.44
N ASP A 80 7.90 -28.23 -14.81
CA ASP A 80 8.91 -28.14 -15.85
C ASP A 80 10.18 -28.95 -15.49
N GLN A 81 10.66 -28.87 -14.24
CA GLN A 81 11.80 -29.66 -13.74
C GLN A 81 11.52 -31.16 -13.81
N LYS A 82 10.32 -31.58 -13.38
CA LYS A 82 9.88 -32.97 -13.45
C LYS A 82 9.79 -33.47 -14.90
N ALA A 83 9.28 -32.63 -15.81
CA ALA A 83 9.21 -32.95 -17.24
C ALA A 83 10.59 -33.10 -17.88
N LEU A 84 11.59 -32.34 -17.41
CA LEU A 84 12.99 -32.43 -17.82
C LEU A 84 13.76 -33.58 -17.14
N GLY A 85 13.12 -34.33 -16.23
CA GLY A 85 13.71 -35.47 -15.53
C GLY A 85 14.76 -35.11 -14.48
N LEU A 86 14.72 -33.87 -13.96
CA LEU A 86 15.55 -33.41 -12.84
C LEU A 86 14.92 -33.70 -11.47
#